data_AF-A0A6C0J8J8-F1
#
_entry.id   AF-A0A6C0J8J8-F1
#
_cell.length_a   1.000
_cell.length_b   1.000
_cell.length_c   1.000
_cell.angle_alpha   90.00
_cell.angle_beta   90.00
_cell.angle_gamma   90.00
#
_symmetry.space_group_name_H-M   'P 1'
#
loop_
_entity.id
_entity.type
_entity.pdbx_description
1 polymer ?
#
loop_
_entity_poly.entity_id
_entity_poly.type
_entity_poly.pdbx_seq_one_letter_code
_entity_poly.pdbx_strand_id
1 'polypeptide(L)'
;MPTHKSSDYKLSAVKYYLSHFKNQVQTCKIFGCSERSLMRWVKKYKSTNNITRKKRDYTSYKITNSHISFIKQQLKQNKTITMDELLVKLKTKYPDLTLSRVHLGRVVRDINITLKQTRLRHVPKQDIKNRL
;
A
#
# COMPACT_ATOMS: atom_id res chain seq x y z
N MET A 1 -6.00 -23.64 -1.21
CA MET A 1 -5.51 -23.05 0.06
C MET A 1 -6.55 -23.32 1.15
N PRO A 2 -6.16 -23.64 2.40
CA PRO A 2 -7.12 -23.85 3.47
C PRO A 2 -7.95 -22.59 3.71
N THR A 3 -9.27 -22.72 3.74
CA THR A 3 -10.17 -21.60 3.99
C THR A 3 -10.04 -21.13 5.43
N HIS A 4 -9.86 -19.84 5.62
CA HIS A 4 -9.81 -19.26 6.95
C HIS A 4 -11.21 -19.09 7.52
N LYS A 5 -11.42 -19.48 8.78
CA LYS A 5 -12.68 -19.21 9.50
C LYS A 5 -12.88 -17.70 9.69
N SER A 6 -14.14 -17.25 9.64
CA SER A 6 -14.53 -15.85 9.85
C SER A 6 -14.12 -15.32 11.23
N SER A 7 -14.06 -13.99 11.40
CA SER A 7 -13.82 -13.37 12.71
C SER A 7 -14.86 -13.77 13.73
N ASP A 8 -16.12 -13.77 13.32
CA ASP A 8 -17.27 -13.90 14.21
C ASP A 8 -17.36 -15.32 14.75
N TYR A 9 -17.13 -16.31 13.88
CA TYR A 9 -17.00 -17.71 14.30
C TYR A 9 -15.94 -17.89 15.39
N LYS A 10 -14.76 -17.28 15.21
CA LYS A 10 -13.67 -17.39 16.19
C LYS A 10 -14.03 -16.69 17.51
N LEU A 11 -14.74 -15.57 17.42
CA LEU A 11 -15.18 -14.79 18.58
C LEU A 11 -16.24 -15.55 19.38
N SER A 12 -17.21 -16.16 18.72
CA SER A 12 -18.21 -17.04 19.35
C SER A 12 -17.55 -18.23 20.05
N ALA A 13 -16.59 -18.90 19.39
CA ALA A 13 -15.87 -20.03 19.99
C ALA A 13 -15.07 -19.61 21.24
N VAL A 14 -14.40 -18.45 21.19
CA VAL A 14 -13.65 -17.92 22.35
C VAL A 14 -14.59 -17.51 23.48
N LYS A 15 -15.70 -16.84 23.18
CA LYS A 15 -16.70 -16.46 24.20
C LYS A 15 -17.28 -17.69 24.88
N TYR A 16 -17.67 -18.70 24.11
CA TYR A 16 -18.18 -19.97 24.64
C TYR A 16 -17.17 -20.66 25.55
N TYR A 17 -15.90 -20.72 25.14
CA TYR A 17 -14.82 -21.29 25.97
C TYR A 17 -14.67 -20.54 27.30
N LEU A 18 -14.75 -19.21 27.29
CA LEU A 18 -14.61 -18.39 28.49
C LEU A 18 -15.82 -18.47 29.41
N SER A 19 -17.03 -18.65 28.88
CA SER A 19 -18.27 -18.76 29.67
C SER A 19 -18.49 -20.16 30.25
N HIS A 20 -18.08 -21.24 29.57
CA HIS A 20 -18.31 -22.62 29.99
C HIS A 20 -17.03 -23.30 30.52
N PHE A 21 -16.60 -22.87 31.71
CA PHE A 21 -15.55 -23.52 32.52
C PHE A 21 -14.20 -23.73 31.85
N LYS A 22 -13.91 -23.08 30.71
CA LYS A 22 -12.64 -23.21 29.98
C LYS A 22 -12.35 -24.66 29.54
N ASN A 23 -13.39 -25.44 29.23
CA ASN A 23 -13.21 -26.79 28.69
C ASN A 23 -12.89 -26.73 27.17
N GLN A 24 -11.61 -26.95 26.86
CA GLN A 24 -11.09 -26.85 25.50
C GLN A 24 -11.64 -27.95 24.59
N VAL A 25 -11.66 -29.19 25.06
CA VAL A 25 -12.05 -30.38 24.28
C VAL A 25 -13.53 -30.28 23.90
N GLN A 26 -14.38 -29.95 24.87
CA GLN A 26 -15.83 -29.81 24.64
C GLN A 26 -16.13 -28.66 23.66
N THR A 27 -15.49 -27.51 23.84
CA THR A 27 -15.65 -26.37 22.92
C THR A 27 -15.22 -26.74 21.50
N CYS A 28 -14.11 -27.47 21.34
CA CYS A 28 -13.63 -27.90 20.04
C CYS A 28 -14.59 -28.87 19.33
N LYS A 29 -15.22 -29.78 20.08
CA LYS A 29 -16.26 -30.69 19.56
C LYS A 29 -17.48 -29.95 19.04
N ILE A 30 -17.96 -28.94 19.77
CA ILE A 30 -19.15 -28.15 19.40
C ILE A 30 -18.88 -27.30 18.15
N PHE A 31 -17.75 -26.60 18.12
CA PHE A 31 -17.44 -25.68 17.03
C PHE A 31 -16.80 -26.37 15.82
N GLY A 32 -16.34 -27.61 15.94
CA GLY A 32 -15.61 -28.31 14.88
C GLY A 32 -14.25 -27.64 14.57
N CYS A 33 -13.54 -27.20 15.60
CA CYS A 33 -12.21 -26.58 15.46
C CYS A 33 -11.14 -27.40 16.19
N SER A 34 -9.88 -27.19 15.82
CA SER A 34 -8.77 -27.82 16.54
C SER A 34 -8.46 -27.08 17.84
N GLU A 35 -8.13 -27.85 18.86
CA GLU A 35 -7.67 -27.41 20.17
C GLU A 35 -6.59 -26.32 20.10
N ARG A 36 -5.58 -26.52 19.24
CA ARG A 36 -4.50 -25.55 18.99
C ARG A 36 -5.03 -24.22 18.44
N SER A 37 -6.01 -24.27 17.54
CA SER A 37 -6.60 -23.07 16.95
C SER A 37 -7.39 -22.29 17.99
N LEU A 38 -8.21 -22.98 18.79
CA LEU A 38 -8.97 -22.37 19.88
C LEU A 38 -8.04 -21.65 20.86
N MET A 39 -6.99 -22.32 21.33
CA MET A 39 -6.05 -21.72 22.29
C MET A 39 -5.29 -20.52 21.71
N ARG A 40 -4.96 -20.56 20.42
CA ARG A 40 -4.37 -19.41 19.73
C ARG A 40 -5.34 -18.21 19.70
N TRP A 41 -6.62 -18.44 19.44
CA TRP A 41 -7.64 -17.38 19.46
C TRP A 41 -7.85 -16.84 20.87
N VAL A 42 -7.96 -17.71 21.88
CA VAL A 42 -8.09 -17.33 23.29
C VAL A 42 -6.90 -16.49 23.75
N LYS A 43 -5.67 -16.93 23.47
CA LYS A 43 -4.45 -16.18 23.82
C LYS A 43 -4.45 -14.78 23.20
N LYS A 44 -4.82 -14.69 21.93
CA LYS A 44 -4.89 -13.41 21.21
C LYS A 44 -6.00 -12.50 21.73
N TYR A 45 -7.17 -13.07 22.01
CA TYR A 45 -8.29 -12.33 22.59
C TYR A 45 -7.92 -11.77 23.96
N LYS A 46 -7.30 -12.57 24.84
CA LYS A 46 -6.80 -12.08 26.14
C LYS A 46 -5.77 -10.94 26.03
N SER A 47 -4.94 -10.93 24.99
CA SER A 47 -3.90 -9.89 24.84
C SER A 47 -4.39 -8.60 24.18
N THR A 48 -5.40 -8.67 23.31
CA THR A 48 -5.80 -7.53 22.44
C THR A 48 -7.29 -7.24 22.42
N ASN A 49 -8.11 -8.02 23.13
CA ASN A 49 -9.58 -8.04 23.05
C ASN A 49 -10.14 -8.19 21.62
N ASN A 50 -9.31 -8.59 20.65
CA ASN A 50 -9.67 -8.70 19.25
C ASN A 50 -9.04 -9.96 18.61
N ILE A 51 -9.71 -10.53 17.61
CA ILE A 51 -9.29 -11.75 16.91
C ILE A 51 -8.96 -11.46 15.44
N THR A 52 -9.25 -10.25 14.95
CA THR A 52 -8.95 -9.79 13.57
C THR A 52 -7.47 -9.92 13.24
N ARG A 53 -7.15 -10.33 12.01
CA ARG A 53 -5.77 -10.49 11.56
C ARG A 53 -5.05 -9.15 11.64
N LYS A 54 -3.79 -9.15 12.10
CA LYS A 54 -2.95 -7.94 12.02
C LYS A 54 -2.80 -7.54 10.56
N LYS A 55 -3.11 -6.29 10.24
CA LYS A 55 -2.82 -5.72 8.92
C LYS A 55 -1.30 -5.65 8.77
N ARG A 56 -0.81 -6.00 7.58
CA ARG A 56 0.59 -5.77 7.21
C ARG A 56 0.65 -4.44 6.49
N ASP A 57 1.46 -3.53 6.98
CA ASP A 57 1.76 -2.31 6.26
C ASP A 57 2.83 -2.61 5.20
N TYR A 58 2.57 -2.16 3.98
CA TYR A 58 3.50 -2.36 2.87
C TYR A 58 4.56 -1.27 2.92
N THR A 59 5.78 -1.64 3.29
CA THR A 59 6.94 -0.75 3.27
C THR A 59 7.81 -1.05 2.06
N SER A 60 8.33 0.00 1.45
CA SER A 60 9.31 -0.12 0.36
C SER A 60 10.68 -0.48 0.94
N TYR A 61 11.35 -1.47 0.33
CA TYR A 61 12.70 -1.89 0.73
C TYR A 61 13.81 -1.28 -0.15
N LYS A 62 13.49 -0.81 -1.37
CA LYS A 62 14.48 -0.25 -2.32
C LYS A 62 14.46 1.27 -2.44
N ILE A 63 13.30 1.86 -2.18
CA ILE A 63 13.08 3.29 -2.43
C ILE A 63 12.71 3.95 -1.12
N THR A 64 13.46 4.98 -0.79
CA THR A 64 13.27 5.83 0.38
C THR A 64 12.56 7.12 -0.01
N ASN A 65 12.07 7.85 0.99
CA ASN A 65 11.43 9.15 0.77
C ASN A 65 12.39 10.20 0.18
N SER A 66 13.69 10.11 0.45
CA SER A 66 14.69 11.00 -0.13
C SER A 66 14.82 10.81 -1.65
N HIS A 67 14.81 9.57 -2.13
CA HIS A 67 14.79 9.26 -3.56
C HIS A 67 13.53 9.84 -4.23
N ILE A 68 12.36 9.68 -3.59
CA ILE A 68 11.09 10.20 -4.11
C ILE A 68 11.12 11.73 -4.20
N SER A 69 11.64 12.41 -3.17
CA SER A 69 11.78 13.87 -3.16
C SER A 69 12.66 14.36 -4.32
N PHE A 70 13.80 13.69 -4.54
CA PHE A 70 14.69 14.01 -5.65
C PHE A 70 14.04 13.76 -7.02
N ILE A 71 13.33 12.65 -7.20
CA ILE A 71 12.58 12.36 -8.44
C ILE A 71 11.56 13.47 -8.71
N LYS A 72 10.79 13.88 -7.70
CA LYS A 72 9.82 14.99 -7.83
C LYS A 72 10.49 16.29 -8.26
N GLN A 73 11.65 16.60 -7.68
CA GLN A 73 12.42 17.79 -8.04
C GLN A 73 12.88 17.76 -9.50
N GLN A 74 13.44 16.63 -9.97
CA GLN A 74 13.89 16.49 -11.35
C GLN A 74 12.75 16.60 -12.36
N LEU A 75 11.60 15.98 -12.07
CA LEU A 75 10.40 16.09 -12.92
C LEU A 75 9.83 17.51 -12.98
N LYS A 76 9.97 18.29 -11.89
CA LYS A 76 9.55 19.70 -11.86
C LYS A 76 10.48 20.59 -12.69
N GLN A 77 11.78 20.32 -12.65
CA GLN A 77 12.80 21.07 -13.42
C GLN A 77 12.71 20.81 -14.91
N ASN A 78 12.58 19.54 -15.32
CA ASN A 78 12.44 19.16 -16.72
C ASN A 78 11.25 18.22 -16.90
N LYS A 79 10.18 18.75 -17.51
CA LYS A 79 8.92 18.02 -17.74
C LYS A 79 9.00 16.98 -18.84
N THR A 80 9.95 17.10 -19.77
CA THR A 80 10.12 16.17 -20.92
C THR A 80 11.25 15.17 -20.70
N ILE A 81 11.76 15.07 -19.47
CA ILE A 81 12.85 14.15 -19.14
C ILE A 81 12.46 12.69 -19.42
N THR A 82 13.36 11.96 -20.07
CA THR A 82 13.15 10.53 -20.33
C THR A 82 13.41 9.72 -19.07
N MET A 83 12.80 8.52 -18.98
CA MET A 83 13.03 7.63 -17.82
C MET A 83 14.49 7.17 -17.73
N ASP A 84 15.18 7.07 -18.86
CA ASP A 84 16.60 6.69 -18.92
C ASP A 84 17.49 7.80 -18.36
N GLU A 85 17.28 9.05 -18.80
CA GLU A 85 17.99 10.21 -18.25
C GLU A 85 17.72 10.38 -16.75
N LEU A 86 16.46 10.22 -16.32
CA LEU A 86 16.10 10.29 -14.92
C LEU A 86 16.80 9.20 -14.11
N LEU A 87 16.91 7.99 -14.65
CA LEU A 87 17.60 6.88 -14.00
C LEU A 87 19.11 7.12 -13.90
N VAL A 88 19.74 7.68 -14.93
CA VAL A 88 21.16 8.07 -14.88
C VAL A 88 21.37 9.10 -13.78
N LYS A 89 20.56 10.17 -13.72
CA LYS A 89 20.63 11.20 -12.66
C LYS A 89 20.38 10.64 -11.25
N LEU A 90 19.54 9.61 -11.15
CA LEU A 90 19.25 8.95 -9.89
C LEU A 90 20.48 8.16 -9.39
N LYS A 91 21.12 7.41 -10.30
CA LYS A 91 22.31 6.61 -10.01
C LYS A 91 23.54 7.46 -9.74
N THR A 92 23.68 8.61 -10.40
CA THR A 92 24.79 9.53 -10.11
C THR A 92 24.69 10.13 -8.71
N LYS A 93 23.47 10.41 -8.24
CA LYS A 93 23.24 10.92 -6.87
C LYS A 93 23.26 9.81 -5.80
N TYR A 94 22.80 8.61 -6.16
CA TYR A 94 22.69 7.46 -5.26
C TYR A 94 23.34 6.23 -5.92
N PRO A 95 24.66 6.07 -5.83
CA PRO A 95 25.38 5.01 -6.54
C PRO A 95 25.00 3.60 -6.08
N ASP A 96 24.69 3.42 -4.80
CA ASP A 96 24.29 2.12 -4.23
C ASP A 96 22.85 1.69 -4.63
N LEU A 97 22.11 2.56 -5.33
CA LEU A 97 20.72 2.33 -5.65
C LEU A 97 20.55 1.35 -6.81
N THR A 98 20.08 0.15 -6.49
CA THR A 98 19.74 -0.89 -7.47
C THR A 98 18.30 -0.73 -7.98
N LEU A 99 18.14 0.10 -9.02
CA LEU A 99 16.85 0.38 -9.65
C LEU A 99 16.86 0.12 -11.17
N SER A 100 15.80 -0.52 -11.67
CA SER A 100 15.57 -0.67 -13.12
C SER A 100 14.73 0.48 -13.67
N ARG A 101 14.89 0.78 -14.96
CA ARG A 101 14.11 1.79 -15.69
C ARG A 101 12.61 1.57 -15.53
N VAL A 102 12.17 0.31 -15.60
CA VAL A 102 10.76 -0.08 -15.46
C VAL A 102 10.25 0.19 -14.04
N HIS A 103 11.06 -0.13 -13.02
CA HIS A 103 10.69 0.14 -11.63
C HIS A 103 10.58 1.64 -11.38
N LEU A 104 11.54 2.44 -11.88
CA LEU A 104 11.46 3.91 -11.84
C LEU A 104 10.19 4.42 -12.51
N GLY A 105 9.84 3.90 -13.68
CA GLY A 105 8.61 4.28 -14.38
C GLY A 105 7.33 3.99 -13.59
N ARG A 106 7.28 2.88 -12.83
CA ARG A 106 6.17 2.59 -11.91
C ARG A 106 6.11 3.60 -10.78
N VAL A 107 7.24 3.91 -10.17
CA VAL A 107 7.34 4.88 -9.07
C VAL A 107 6.89 6.27 -9.52
N VAL A 108 7.32 6.71 -10.70
CA VAL A 108 6.89 7.99 -11.28
C VAL A 108 5.38 8.02 -11.51
N ARG A 109 4.82 6.91 -12.01
CA ARG A 109 3.36 6.78 -12.20
C ARG A 109 2.61 6.88 -10.87
N ASP A 110 3.09 6.21 -9.82
CA ASP A 110 2.47 6.20 -8.49
C ASP A 110 2.52 7.56 -7.80
N ILE A 111 3.48 8.43 -8.17
CA ILE A 111 3.55 9.80 -7.66
C ILE A 111 2.37 10.67 -8.17
N ASN A 112 1.60 10.22 -9.17
CA ASN A 112 0.42 10.91 -9.73
C ASN A 112 0.69 12.34 -10.24
N ILE A 113 1.91 12.64 -10.67
CA ILE A 113 2.20 13.90 -11.37
C ILE A 113 1.66 13.78 -12.79
N THR A 114 0.57 14.50 -13.07
CA THR A 114 -0.01 14.55 -14.41
C THR A 114 0.64 15.68 -15.23
N LEU A 115 1.11 15.33 -16.43
CA LEU A 115 1.65 16.28 -17.40
C LEU A 115 0.56 16.80 -18.33
N LYS A 116 -0.63 17.13 -17.82
CA LYS A 116 -1.68 17.73 -18.65
C LYS A 116 -1.14 19.05 -19.18
N GLN A 117 -0.78 19.07 -20.46
CA GLN A 117 -0.38 20.27 -21.15
C GLN A 117 -1.59 21.20 -21.21
N THR A 118 -1.45 22.43 -20.69
CA THR A 118 -2.37 23.49 -21.04
C THR A 118 -2.27 23.69 -22.55
N ARG A 119 -3.35 23.40 -23.28
CA ARG A 119 -3.39 23.63 -24.73
C ARG A 119 -3.16 25.13 -24.96
N LEU A 120 -2.02 25.50 -25.52
CA LEU A 120 -1.82 26.84 -26.08
C LEU A 120 -2.71 26.93 -27.32
N ARG A 121 -3.82 27.68 -27.21
CA ARG A 121 -4.65 27.99 -28.37
C ARG A 121 -4.00 29.14 -29.12
N HIS A 122 -3.79 28.98 -30.43
CA HIS A 122 -3.50 30.12 -31.29
C HIS A 122 -4.74 31.02 -31.32
N VAL A 123 -4.61 32.25 -30.86
CA VAL A 123 -5.64 33.28 -30.99
C VAL A 123 -5.21 34.20 -32.13
N PRO A 124 -6.01 34.35 -33.21
CA PRO A 124 -5.68 35.29 -34.27
C PRO A 124 -5.65 36.72 -33.72
N LYS A 125 -4.60 37.49 -34.06
CA LYS A 125 -4.41 38.87 -33.58
C LYS A 125 -5.44 39.87 -34.10
N GLN A 126 -6.23 39.52 -35.12
CA GLN A 126 -7.01 40.48 -35.90
C GLN A 126 -8.45 40.75 -35.42
N ASP A 127 -9.01 39.99 -34.46
CA ASP A 127 -10.42 40.16 -34.07
C ASP A 127 -10.69 41.24 -33.01
N ILE A 128 -9.68 41.98 -32.54
CA ILE A 128 -9.86 43.02 -31.51
C ILE A 128 -10.42 44.34 -32.10
N LYS A 129 -10.41 44.54 -33.43
CA LYS A 129 -10.80 45.82 -34.05
C LYS A 129 -12.30 46.01 -34.30
N ASN A 130 -13.14 44.98 -34.23
CA ASN A 130 -14.55 45.06 -34.66
C ASN A 130 -15.58 44.87 -33.53
N ARG A 131 -15.21 45.19 -32.28
CA ARG A 131 -16.16 45.30 -31.15
C ARG A 131 -15.97 46.64 -30.45
N LEU A 132 -16.36 47.71 -31.13
CA LEU A 132 -16.79 48.98 -30.53
C LEU A 132 -18.09 49.38 -31.23
#